data_AF-A0A3D3L8Z5-F1
#
_entry.id   AF-A0A3D3L8Z5-F1
#
_cell.length_a   1.000
_cell.length_b   1.000
_cell.length_c   1.000
_cell.angle_alpha   90.00
_cell.angle_beta   90.00
_cell.angle_gamma   90.00
#
_symmetry.space_group_name_H-M   'P 1'
#
loop_
_entity.id
_entity.type
_entity.pdbx_description
1 polymer ?
#
loop_
_entity_poly.entity_id
_entity_poly.type
_entity_poly.pdbx_seq_one_letter_code
_entity_poly.pdbx_strand_id
1 'polypeptide(L)'
;MCLATCAAAGLAGGQVASQNPVSLEEGLIARLETTFRKHDDGDVLKSHARVLSVSKDQIGDFSASLHFLCDGAQVADPVPLLRGPGWALTLVAGKDARLDIEPPSGKPLVLTVPLLENRPSTPERHHIAFSVRRDARQALTGLWVDGVERASAVLAPGSLPLPADSVTAGHEILRGVLFEVRLYDRALSRPEILELAQWQPEPPTARPKSMYSFEMEKDEVLAVLGGSEAVAVMEEGSLEALLMRAHAAQLPRVRSLAWEADTVFRQDRPLNFGSLPLQLRRCEATCVLMMFGRQECLERGAEGVADFEAACGRVIAQVKEVTPRLVIVDAAPFEKKAPPLPDLTPKNAALALYNEALRRLAEKHGAFFAGSGESWHHTRPEPLTRDGVNLTEAGAREVGLRVLASTRALEQSEPAALLAAVREKNRLWHHYWRPDNWAFLHGDRTAQPSSRDHLNPRLRWFPAELERYRALIAEKEQEIWKLAQPPKVP
;
A
#
# COMPACT_ATOMS: atom_id res chain seq x y z
N MET A 1 -22.12 16.44 -51.27
CA MET A 1 -22.44 15.00 -51.13
C MET A 1 -21.19 14.32 -50.61
N CYS A 2 -21.09 13.72 -49.42
CA CYS A 2 -22.08 13.33 -48.41
C CYS A 2 -21.50 13.58 -47.00
N LEU A 3 -22.34 14.17 -46.15
CA LEU A 3 -22.32 14.08 -44.70
C LEU A 3 -23.10 12.82 -44.29
N ALA A 4 -22.63 12.07 -43.30
CA ALA A 4 -23.41 11.13 -42.47
C ALA A 4 -22.54 10.67 -41.28
N THR A 5 -22.72 11.24 -40.09
CA THR A 5 -23.44 10.63 -38.94
C THR A 5 -22.83 9.34 -38.38
N CYS A 6 -22.03 9.47 -37.32
CA CYS A 6 -21.95 8.46 -36.25
C CYS A 6 -22.38 9.11 -34.94
N ALA A 7 -23.68 9.01 -34.67
CA ALA A 7 -24.27 9.31 -33.38
C ALA A 7 -24.18 8.08 -32.46
N ALA A 8 -23.91 8.35 -31.19
CA ALA A 8 -24.34 7.60 -30.00
C ALA A 8 -24.30 6.06 -30.09
N ALA A 9 -23.16 5.47 -29.72
CA ALA A 9 -23.14 4.15 -29.08
C ALA A 9 -22.84 4.37 -27.59
N GLY A 10 -23.82 4.05 -26.74
CA GLY A 10 -23.80 4.31 -25.31
C GLY A 10 -22.56 3.73 -24.63
N LEU A 11 -21.88 4.59 -23.87
CA LEU A 11 -20.99 4.18 -22.79
C LEU A 11 -21.84 3.49 -21.72
N ALA A 12 -22.02 2.17 -21.85
CA ALA A 12 -22.47 1.35 -20.75
C ALA A 12 -21.42 1.48 -19.65
N GLY A 13 -21.81 2.16 -18.56
CA GLY A 13 -20.95 2.41 -17.42
C GLY A 13 -20.34 1.12 -16.91
N GLY A 14 -19.02 1.02 -17.00
CA GLY A 14 -18.26 0.14 -16.12
C GLY A 14 -18.61 0.56 -14.70
N GLN A 15 -19.24 -0.33 -13.94
CA GLN A 15 -19.45 -0.14 -12.52
C GLN A 15 -18.10 0.13 -11.87
N VAL A 16 -17.87 1.39 -11.53
CA VAL A 16 -16.81 1.83 -10.65
C VAL A 16 -17.07 1.13 -9.33
N ALA A 17 -16.15 0.24 -8.91
CA ALA A 17 -16.19 -0.30 -7.57
C ALA A 17 -15.94 0.86 -6.60
N SER A 18 -17.02 1.51 -6.14
CA SER A 18 -16.98 2.30 -4.91
C SER A 18 -16.49 1.35 -3.83
N GLN A 19 -15.23 1.49 -3.41
CA GLN A 19 -14.66 0.66 -2.37
C GLN A 19 -15.29 1.08 -1.04
N ASN A 20 -16.50 0.59 -0.79
CA ASN A 20 -17.12 0.70 0.51
C ASN A 20 -16.20 0.06 1.55
N PRO A 21 -16.12 0.61 2.77
CA PRO A 21 -15.35 -0.01 3.84
C PRO A 21 -15.81 -1.45 4.03
N VAL A 22 -14.82 -2.35 4.07
CA VAL A 22 -15.04 -3.78 4.15
C VAL A 22 -15.41 -4.15 5.58
N SER A 23 -16.57 -4.79 5.78
CA SER A 23 -17.00 -5.24 7.12
C SER A 23 -16.27 -6.53 7.52
N LEU A 24 -15.40 -6.45 8.52
CA LEU A 24 -14.63 -7.61 9.02
C LEU A 24 -15.32 -8.40 10.13
N GLU A 25 -16.54 -8.00 10.52
CA GLU A 25 -17.33 -8.64 11.59
C GLU A 25 -18.39 -9.60 11.05
N GLU A 26 -18.78 -9.44 9.78
CA GLU A 26 -19.80 -10.29 9.17
C GLU A 26 -19.31 -11.75 9.08
N GLY A 27 -20.11 -12.68 9.59
CA GLY A 27 -19.82 -14.12 9.59
C GLY A 27 -18.77 -14.57 10.60
N LEU A 28 -18.32 -13.70 11.52
CA LEU A 28 -17.37 -14.07 12.56
C LEU A 28 -18.03 -15.02 13.58
N ILE A 29 -17.44 -16.20 13.78
CA ILE A 29 -17.98 -17.25 14.66
C ILE A 29 -17.07 -17.61 15.84
N ALA A 30 -15.80 -17.23 15.79
CA ALA A 30 -14.89 -17.30 16.92
C ALA A 30 -13.78 -16.25 16.80
N ARG A 31 -13.31 -15.77 17.95
CA ARG A 31 -12.24 -14.78 18.06
C ARG A 31 -11.35 -15.10 19.26
N LEU A 32 -10.05 -14.95 19.07
CA LEU A 32 -9.06 -14.86 20.14
C LEU A 32 -8.28 -13.58 19.95
N GLU A 33 -8.29 -12.71 20.96
CA GLU A 33 -7.43 -11.54 21.01
C GLU A 33 -6.62 -11.62 22.31
N THR A 34 -5.32 -11.43 22.21
CA THR A 34 -4.44 -11.38 23.39
C THR A 34 -3.51 -10.19 23.26
N THR A 35 -3.38 -9.44 24.35
CA THR A 35 -2.41 -8.35 24.41
C THR A 35 -1.02 -8.91 24.62
N PHE A 36 -0.05 -8.46 23.82
CA PHE A 36 1.37 -8.71 24.04
C PHE A 36 1.82 -8.01 25.33
N ARG A 37 1.70 -8.67 26.48
CA ARG A 37 2.49 -8.27 27.65
C ARG A 37 3.69 -9.20 27.71
N LYS A 38 4.88 -8.60 27.63
CA LYS A 38 6.13 -9.29 27.96
C LYS A 38 5.93 -9.87 29.36
N HIS A 39 6.17 -11.17 29.55
CA HIS A 39 6.22 -11.71 30.90
C HIS A 39 7.33 -10.98 31.67
N ASP A 40 7.06 -10.64 32.94
CA ASP A 40 8.00 -9.91 33.81
C ASP A 40 9.31 -10.70 34.05
N ASP A 41 9.34 -11.97 33.64
CA ASP A 41 10.38 -12.94 33.94
C ASP A 41 11.50 -12.98 32.87
N GLY A 42 11.44 -12.14 31.83
CA GLY A 42 12.48 -12.05 30.80
C GLY A 42 12.50 -13.19 29.77
N ASP A 43 11.56 -14.14 29.85
CA ASP A 43 11.46 -15.30 28.95
C ASP A 43 10.62 -15.06 27.69
N VAL A 44 10.95 -15.84 26.66
CA VAL A 44 10.32 -15.98 25.32
C VAL A 44 8.80 -15.81 25.36
N LEU A 45 8.23 -15.04 24.42
CA LEU A 45 6.78 -14.93 24.26
C LEU A 45 6.23 -16.30 23.83
N LYS A 46 5.49 -17.00 24.68
CA LYS A 46 4.95 -18.34 24.36
C LYS A 46 3.45 -18.33 24.16
N SER A 47 3.01 -18.89 23.04
CA SER A 47 1.63 -19.24 22.80
C SER A 47 1.28 -20.53 23.54
N HIS A 48 0.13 -20.57 24.20
CA HIS A 48 -0.43 -21.81 24.73
C HIS A 48 -1.62 -22.22 23.86
N ALA A 49 -1.85 -23.53 23.76
CA ALA A 49 -3.04 -24.04 23.10
C ALA A 49 -4.29 -23.56 23.84
N ARG A 50 -5.23 -22.96 23.11
CA ARG A 50 -6.51 -22.46 23.63
C ARG A 50 -7.64 -23.05 22.82
N VAL A 51 -8.68 -23.51 23.51
CA VAL A 51 -9.94 -23.89 22.89
C VAL A 51 -10.69 -22.61 22.51
N LEU A 52 -11.16 -22.52 21.27
CA LEU A 52 -12.02 -21.42 20.82
C LEU A 52 -13.48 -21.80 21.01
N SER A 53 -14.26 -20.91 21.63
CA SER A 53 -15.71 -21.04 21.65
C SER A 53 -16.25 -20.69 20.27
N VAL A 54 -17.01 -21.61 19.67
CA VAL A 54 -17.58 -21.46 18.33
C VAL A 54 -19.10 -21.48 18.40
N SER A 55 -19.75 -20.59 17.65
CA SER A 55 -21.21 -20.42 17.63
C SER A 55 -21.97 -21.30 16.62
N LYS A 56 -21.30 -22.29 16.01
CA LYS A 56 -21.85 -23.17 14.96
C LYS A 56 -21.49 -24.62 15.26
N ASP A 57 -22.33 -25.54 14.78
CA ASP A 57 -22.18 -27.00 14.86
C ASP A 57 -21.61 -27.62 13.57
N GLN A 58 -21.70 -26.91 12.45
CA GLN A 58 -21.10 -27.27 11.16
C GLN A 58 -20.62 -26.03 10.41
N ILE A 59 -19.67 -26.23 9.49
CA ILE A 59 -19.15 -25.18 8.61
C ILE A 59 -19.14 -25.61 7.14
N GLY A 60 -19.85 -24.84 6.31
CA GLY A 60 -19.77 -24.86 4.85
C GLY A 60 -18.54 -24.10 4.40
N ASP A 61 -18.68 -23.08 3.55
CA ASP A 61 -17.55 -22.17 3.30
C ASP A 61 -17.07 -21.54 4.61
N PHE A 62 -15.76 -21.35 4.77
CA PHE A 62 -15.21 -20.81 6.02
C PHE A 62 -13.83 -20.22 5.80
N SER A 63 -13.41 -19.33 6.70
CA SER A 63 -12.09 -18.72 6.63
C SER A 63 -11.49 -18.57 8.01
N ALA A 64 -10.16 -18.59 8.10
CA ALA A 64 -9.48 -18.17 9.30
C ALA A 64 -8.41 -17.14 8.97
N SER A 65 -8.18 -16.23 9.91
CA SER A 65 -7.15 -15.19 9.87
C SER A 65 -6.39 -15.20 11.19
N LEU A 66 -5.08 -15.25 11.11
CA LEU A 66 -4.19 -15.35 12.26
C LEU A 66 -3.10 -14.29 12.14
N HIS A 67 -2.84 -13.60 13.24
CA HIS A 67 -1.60 -12.83 13.40
C HIS A 67 -0.75 -13.42 14.51
N PHE A 68 0.54 -13.55 14.21
CA PHE A 68 1.50 -14.10 15.16
C PHE A 68 2.86 -13.40 15.06
N LEU A 69 3.60 -13.46 16.15
CA LEU A 69 4.97 -12.97 16.28
C LEU A 69 5.85 -14.15 16.71
N CYS A 70 6.82 -14.51 15.90
CA CYS A 70 7.84 -15.49 16.21
C CYS A 70 9.08 -14.80 16.77
N ASP A 71 9.69 -15.34 17.81
CA ASP A 71 10.94 -14.85 18.40
C ASP A 71 12.06 -15.89 18.24
N GLY A 72 12.78 -15.78 17.12
CA GLY A 72 13.92 -16.64 16.81
C GLY A 72 13.53 -17.97 16.15
N ALA A 73 14.52 -18.87 16.08
CA ALA A 73 14.43 -20.08 15.28
C ALA A 73 13.38 -21.06 15.84
N GLN A 74 12.43 -21.46 15.01
CA GLN A 74 11.37 -22.41 15.32
C GLN A 74 11.87 -23.85 15.39
N VAL A 75 11.11 -24.69 16.09
CA VAL A 75 11.38 -26.13 16.18
C VAL A 75 11.11 -26.83 14.83
N ALA A 76 11.78 -27.96 14.61
CA ALA A 76 11.57 -28.76 13.40
C ALA A 76 10.24 -29.52 13.43
N ASP A 77 9.77 -29.87 14.62
CA ASP A 77 8.51 -30.59 14.82
C ASP A 77 7.31 -29.76 14.34
N PRO A 78 6.27 -30.39 13.77
CA PRO A 78 5.06 -29.69 13.35
C PRO A 78 4.37 -28.98 14.51
N VAL A 79 4.11 -27.67 14.36
CA VAL A 79 3.45 -26.83 15.36
C VAL A 79 2.05 -26.44 14.87
N PRO A 80 0.97 -27.00 15.46
CA PRO A 80 -0.39 -26.60 15.13
C PRO A 80 -0.63 -25.14 15.49
N LEU A 81 -0.95 -24.30 14.50
CA LEU A 81 -1.31 -22.89 14.74
C LEU A 81 -2.82 -22.74 14.95
N LEU A 82 -3.61 -23.48 14.16
CA LEU A 82 -5.06 -23.57 14.30
C LEU A 82 -5.51 -24.95 13.84
N ARG A 83 -6.36 -25.62 14.60
CA ARG A 83 -6.86 -26.95 14.27
C ARG A 83 -8.35 -27.05 14.56
N GLY A 84 -9.07 -27.69 13.64
CA GLY A 84 -10.45 -28.12 13.85
C GLY A 84 -10.68 -29.53 13.31
N PRO A 85 -11.92 -30.04 13.36
CA PRO A 85 -12.26 -31.36 12.82
C PRO A 85 -12.07 -31.42 11.30
N GLY A 86 -11.19 -32.29 10.83
CA GLY A 86 -10.91 -32.46 9.40
C GLY A 86 -10.15 -31.31 8.75
N TRP A 87 -9.54 -30.40 9.53
CA TRP A 87 -8.63 -29.39 8.98
C TRP A 87 -7.61 -28.89 10.00
N ALA A 88 -6.42 -28.51 9.53
CA ALA A 88 -5.38 -27.95 10.37
C ALA A 88 -4.48 -26.99 9.58
N LEU A 89 -4.13 -25.87 10.21
CA LEU A 89 -3.04 -24.99 9.80
C LEU A 89 -1.85 -25.22 10.73
N THR A 90 -0.75 -25.70 10.17
CA THR A 90 0.43 -26.18 10.91
C THR A 90 1.68 -25.50 10.38
N LEU A 91 2.53 -24.97 11.27
CA LEU A 91 3.90 -24.61 10.92
C LEU A 91 4.74 -25.89 10.86
N VAL A 92 5.34 -26.19 9.72
CA VAL A 92 6.14 -27.40 9.50
C VAL A 92 7.58 -27.04 9.15
N ALA A 93 8.52 -27.89 9.54
CA ALA A 93 9.96 -27.68 9.35
C ALA A 93 10.46 -26.32 9.89
N GLY A 94 9.73 -25.73 10.84
CA GLY A 94 10.01 -24.42 11.43
C GLY A 94 9.84 -23.21 10.51
N LYS A 95 9.35 -23.38 9.26
CA LYS A 95 9.34 -22.27 8.29
C LYS A 95 8.18 -22.24 7.30
N ASP A 96 7.52 -23.37 7.05
CA ASP A 96 6.47 -23.46 6.05
C ASP A 96 5.10 -23.57 6.73
N ALA A 97 4.11 -22.86 6.22
CA ALA A 97 2.72 -23.06 6.63
C ALA A 97 2.10 -24.15 5.77
N ARG A 98 1.54 -25.18 6.42
CA ARG A 98 0.78 -26.24 5.78
C ARG A 98 -0.68 -26.18 6.22
N LEU A 99 -1.57 -26.05 5.24
CA LEU A 99 -3.01 -26.21 5.41
C LEU A 99 -3.41 -27.60 4.91
N ASP A 100 -3.90 -28.41 5.83
CA ASP A 100 -4.48 -29.73 5.59
C ASP A 100 -6.01 -29.63 5.71
N ILE A 101 -6.77 -30.13 4.74
CA ILE A 101 -8.23 -30.23 4.77
C ILE A 101 -8.68 -31.60 4.26
N GLU A 102 -9.45 -32.31 5.07
CA GLU A 102 -10.12 -33.55 4.74
C GLU A 102 -11.59 -33.24 4.40
N PRO A 103 -11.94 -33.10 3.11
CA PRO A 103 -13.33 -32.86 2.74
C PRO A 103 -14.19 -34.11 3.02
N PRO A 104 -15.52 -33.95 3.19
CA PRO A 104 -16.42 -35.09 3.40
C PRO A 104 -16.42 -36.09 2.24
N SER A 105 -15.99 -35.66 1.06
CA SER A 105 -15.86 -36.48 -0.14
C SER A 105 -14.68 -36.02 -1.00
N GLY A 106 -14.11 -36.92 -1.79
CA GLY A 106 -12.98 -36.61 -2.67
C GLY A 106 -11.62 -36.78 -1.99
N LYS A 107 -10.59 -36.17 -2.57
CA LYS A 107 -9.20 -36.27 -2.08
C LYS A 107 -8.91 -35.18 -1.04
N PRO A 108 -8.11 -35.48 0.01
CA PRO A 108 -7.59 -34.46 0.90
C PRO A 108 -6.85 -33.35 0.15
N LEU A 109 -7.00 -32.12 0.64
CA LEU A 109 -6.26 -30.97 0.16
C LEU A 109 -5.10 -30.69 1.11
N VAL A 110 -3.91 -30.56 0.54
CA VAL A 110 -2.71 -30.09 1.24
C VAL A 110 -2.14 -28.93 0.43
N LEU A 111 -2.00 -27.77 1.08
CA LEU A 111 -1.32 -26.60 0.57
C LEU A 111 -0.17 -26.26 1.52
N THR A 112 1.05 -26.22 1.00
CA THR A 112 2.24 -25.83 1.77
C THR A 112 2.87 -24.61 1.11
N VAL A 113 3.11 -23.55 1.87
CA VAL A 113 3.73 -22.31 1.39
C VAL A 113 4.80 -21.83 2.36
N PRO A 114 5.87 -21.18 1.87
CA PRO A 114 6.83 -20.50 2.73
C PRO A 114 6.11 -19.45 3.59
N LEU A 115 6.45 -19.40 4.88
CA LEU A 115 5.87 -18.47 5.85
C LEU A 115 6.95 -17.65 6.56
N LEU A 116 8.00 -18.31 7.06
CA LEU A 116 9.08 -17.69 7.84
C LEU A 116 10.42 -17.78 7.11
N GLU A 117 11.25 -16.77 7.30
CA GLU A 117 12.68 -16.89 7.01
C GLU A 117 13.39 -17.75 8.06
N ASN A 118 12.87 -17.73 9.30
CA ASN A 118 13.32 -18.50 10.45
C ASN A 118 14.75 -18.16 10.88
N ARG A 119 15.09 -16.86 10.91
CA ARG A 119 16.46 -16.40 11.22
C ARG A 119 16.73 -16.41 12.74
N PRO A 120 17.92 -16.84 13.19
CA PRO A 120 18.27 -16.79 14.61
C PRO A 120 18.23 -15.36 15.15
N SER A 121 17.54 -15.16 16.28
CA SER A 121 17.48 -13.90 17.04
C SER A 121 16.82 -12.71 16.34
N THR A 122 16.09 -12.92 15.24
CA THR A 122 15.28 -11.90 14.59
C THR A 122 13.79 -12.20 14.84
N PRO A 123 13.04 -11.29 15.46
CA PRO A 123 11.60 -11.46 15.56
C PRO A 123 10.94 -11.28 14.19
N GLU A 124 10.05 -12.19 13.83
CA GLU A 124 9.30 -12.20 12.58
C GLU A 124 7.81 -12.08 12.89
N ARG A 125 7.13 -11.11 12.29
CA ARG A 125 5.68 -10.94 12.43
C ARG A 125 5.03 -11.23 11.09
N HIS A 126 3.99 -12.05 11.12
CA HIS A 126 3.24 -12.39 9.92
C HIS A 126 1.74 -12.47 10.19
N HIS A 127 1.01 -12.22 9.11
CA HIS A 127 -0.38 -12.60 8.96
C HIS A 127 -0.47 -13.85 8.10
N ILE A 128 -1.29 -14.81 8.53
CA ILE A 128 -1.67 -15.95 7.70
C ILE A 128 -3.17 -16.10 7.69
N ALA A 129 -3.72 -16.32 6.51
CA ALA A 129 -5.14 -16.58 6.35
C ALA A 129 -5.37 -17.72 5.37
N PHE A 130 -6.42 -18.48 5.60
CA PHE A 130 -6.97 -19.36 4.58
C PHE A 130 -8.46 -19.05 4.42
N SER A 131 -8.94 -19.23 3.20
CA SER A 131 -10.34 -19.05 2.85
C SER A 131 -10.73 -20.27 2.03
N VAL A 132 -11.69 -21.01 2.54
CA VAL A 132 -12.23 -22.24 1.95
C VAL A 132 -13.56 -21.89 1.32
N ARG A 133 -13.57 -21.90 -0.01
CA ARG A 133 -14.78 -21.83 -0.80
C ARG A 133 -14.92 -23.11 -1.59
N ARG A 134 -16.01 -23.83 -1.33
CA ARG A 134 -16.21 -25.19 -1.81
C ARG A 134 -16.96 -25.16 -3.14
N ASP A 135 -16.21 -24.95 -4.21
CA ASP A 135 -16.71 -25.01 -5.59
C ASP A 135 -15.91 -26.07 -6.35
N ALA A 136 -16.60 -27.00 -7.01
CA ALA A 136 -15.97 -28.08 -7.77
C ALA A 136 -15.35 -27.61 -9.11
N ARG A 137 -15.66 -26.39 -9.56
CA ARG A 137 -15.30 -25.87 -10.90
C ARG A 137 -14.20 -24.82 -10.84
N GLN A 138 -13.96 -24.19 -9.70
CA GLN A 138 -13.02 -23.08 -9.55
C GLN A 138 -12.13 -23.24 -8.33
N ALA A 139 -10.84 -22.90 -8.48
CA ALA A 139 -9.87 -22.93 -7.38
C ALA A 139 -10.07 -21.72 -6.47
N LEU A 140 -11.02 -21.83 -5.54
CA LEU A 140 -11.40 -20.75 -4.61
C LEU A 140 -11.00 -21.03 -3.16
N THR A 141 -10.39 -22.19 -2.89
CA THR A 141 -9.77 -22.48 -1.58
C THR A 141 -8.29 -22.12 -1.64
N GLY A 142 -7.84 -21.19 -0.80
CA GLY A 142 -6.48 -20.66 -0.85
C GLY A 142 -5.81 -20.49 0.51
N LEU A 143 -4.51 -20.20 0.44
CA LEU A 143 -3.64 -19.86 1.56
C LEU A 143 -2.91 -18.55 1.25
N TRP A 144 -3.04 -17.59 2.15
CA TRP A 144 -2.51 -16.23 2.07
C TRP A 144 -1.47 -16.01 3.15
N VAL A 145 -0.39 -15.33 2.80
CA VAL A 145 0.65 -14.85 3.72
C VAL A 145 0.77 -13.35 3.50
N ASP A 146 0.64 -12.57 4.58
CA ASP A 146 0.72 -11.10 4.58
C ASP A 146 -0.19 -10.46 3.52
N GLY A 147 -1.43 -10.97 3.43
CA GLY A 147 -2.45 -10.49 2.49
C GLY A 147 -2.27 -10.97 1.05
N VAL A 148 -1.22 -11.73 0.75
CA VAL A 148 -0.91 -12.21 -0.61
C VAL A 148 -1.24 -13.68 -0.77
N GLU A 149 -2.08 -14.03 -1.75
CA GLU A 149 -2.39 -15.42 -2.08
C GLU A 149 -1.13 -16.14 -2.58
N ARG A 150 -0.67 -17.16 -1.85
CA ARG A 150 0.52 -17.95 -2.19
C ARG A 150 0.18 -19.29 -2.83
N ALA A 151 -0.95 -19.89 -2.45
CA ALA A 151 -1.42 -21.14 -3.05
C ALA A 151 -2.94 -21.22 -3.06
N SER A 152 -3.49 -21.97 -4.04
CA SER A 152 -4.92 -22.30 -4.06
C SER A 152 -5.21 -23.54 -4.89
N ALA A 153 -6.33 -24.18 -4.58
CA ALA A 153 -6.82 -25.37 -5.24
C ALA A 153 -8.36 -25.44 -5.24
N VAL A 154 -8.89 -26.36 -6.05
CA VAL A 154 -10.29 -26.77 -6.03
C VAL A 154 -10.50 -27.71 -4.84
N LEU A 155 -11.59 -27.53 -4.11
CA LEU A 155 -12.01 -28.41 -3.03
C LEU A 155 -13.43 -28.90 -3.28
N ALA A 156 -13.70 -30.17 -3.02
CA ALA A 156 -15.02 -30.76 -3.18
C ALA A 156 -16.06 -30.11 -2.23
N PRO A 157 -17.35 -30.04 -2.63
CA PRO A 157 -18.42 -29.54 -1.79
C PRO A 157 -18.68 -30.43 -0.55
N GLY A 158 -19.31 -29.85 0.47
CA GLY A 158 -19.75 -30.54 1.70
C GLY A 158 -19.37 -29.78 2.98
N SER A 159 -20.20 -29.87 4.02
CA SER A 159 -19.92 -29.25 5.33
C SER A 159 -19.00 -30.13 6.18
N LEU A 160 -18.18 -29.50 7.02
CA LEU A 160 -17.42 -30.18 8.05
C LEU A 160 -18.12 -30.04 9.40
N PRO A 161 -18.10 -31.07 10.26
CA PRO A 161 -18.61 -30.94 11.62
C PRO A 161 -17.73 -29.95 12.40
N LEU A 162 -18.35 -29.17 13.28
CA LEU A 162 -17.68 -28.26 14.19
C LEU A 162 -18.28 -28.38 15.59
N PRO A 163 -18.06 -29.51 16.29
CA PRO A 163 -18.55 -29.67 17.65
C PRO A 163 -18.04 -28.56 18.56
N ALA A 164 -18.77 -28.29 19.65
CA ALA A 164 -18.31 -27.39 20.69
C ALA A 164 -16.90 -27.80 21.16
N ASP A 165 -16.06 -26.81 21.45
CA ASP A 165 -14.70 -26.98 21.98
C ASP A 165 -13.75 -27.79 21.08
N SER A 166 -14.09 -27.98 19.80
CA SER A 166 -13.28 -28.76 18.86
C SER A 166 -12.21 -27.96 18.11
N VAL A 167 -12.25 -26.63 18.21
CA VAL A 167 -11.27 -25.74 17.57
C VAL A 167 -10.23 -25.30 18.58
N THR A 168 -8.95 -25.50 18.25
CA THR A 168 -7.82 -25.13 19.09
C THR A 168 -6.88 -24.20 18.34
N ALA A 169 -6.38 -23.16 19.02
CA ALA A 169 -5.46 -22.17 18.48
C ALA A 169 -4.20 -22.07 19.35
N GLY A 170 -3.03 -21.98 18.71
CA GLY A 170 -1.73 -21.94 19.38
C GLY A 170 -1.24 -23.31 19.87
N HIS A 171 0.04 -23.36 20.23
CA HIS A 171 0.69 -24.55 20.76
C HIS A 171 1.93 -24.17 21.59
N GLU A 172 2.19 -24.90 22.67
CA GLU A 172 3.24 -24.60 23.67
C GLU A 172 4.68 -24.63 23.13
N ILE A 173 4.90 -25.36 22.04
CA ILE A 173 6.22 -25.48 21.39
C ILE A 173 6.47 -24.37 20.34
N LEU A 174 5.47 -23.51 20.07
CA LEU A 174 5.66 -22.33 19.24
C LEU A 174 6.61 -21.37 19.97
N ARG A 175 7.71 -20.98 19.32
CA ARG A 175 8.61 -19.93 19.83
C ARG A 175 8.10 -18.59 19.35
N GLY A 176 7.11 -18.08 20.07
CA GLY A 176 6.35 -16.92 19.66
C GLY A 176 4.93 -16.95 20.20
N VAL A 177 4.18 -15.91 19.88
CA VAL A 177 2.80 -15.72 20.33
C VAL A 177 1.85 -15.57 19.16
N LEU A 178 0.73 -16.30 19.23
CA LEU A 178 -0.44 -16.06 18.40
C LEU A 178 -1.31 -15.05 19.13
N PHE A 179 -1.41 -13.84 18.59
CA PHE A 179 -2.03 -12.73 19.31
C PHE A 179 -3.42 -12.37 18.83
N GLU A 180 -3.75 -12.75 17.59
CA GLU A 180 -5.08 -12.59 17.03
C GLU A 180 -5.45 -13.81 16.20
N VAL A 181 -6.67 -14.33 16.42
CA VAL A 181 -7.29 -15.35 15.58
C VAL A 181 -8.74 -14.96 15.35
N ARG A 182 -9.16 -15.05 14.09
CA ARG A 182 -10.55 -14.89 13.68
C ARG A 182 -10.97 -16.07 12.83
N LEU A 183 -12.13 -16.65 13.15
CA LEU A 183 -12.75 -17.73 12.38
C LEU A 183 -14.11 -17.26 11.85
N TYR A 184 -14.35 -17.48 10.57
CA TYR A 184 -15.54 -17.04 9.85
C TYR A 184 -16.31 -18.24 9.29
N ASP A 185 -17.64 -18.18 9.30
CA ASP A 185 -18.54 -19.17 8.68
C ASP A 185 -18.83 -18.92 7.20
N ARG A 186 -17.93 -18.17 6.55
CA ARG A 186 -17.98 -17.85 5.13
C ARG A 186 -16.58 -17.74 4.54
N ALA A 187 -16.51 -17.80 3.21
CA ALA A 187 -15.31 -17.45 2.47
C ALA A 187 -15.10 -15.93 2.48
N LEU A 188 -13.93 -15.49 2.93
CA LEU A 188 -13.49 -14.10 2.83
C LEU A 188 -13.03 -13.81 1.40
N SER A 189 -13.35 -12.60 0.95
CA SER A 189 -12.85 -11.99 -0.28
C SER A 189 -11.39 -11.54 -0.11
N ARG A 190 -10.71 -11.28 -1.24
CA ARG A 190 -9.33 -10.79 -1.20
C ARG A 190 -9.16 -9.42 -0.54
N PRO A 191 -10.03 -8.42 -0.76
CA PRO A 191 -9.95 -7.16 -0.04
C PRO A 191 -10.08 -7.35 1.47
N GLU A 192 -10.95 -8.25 1.94
CA GLU A 192 -11.07 -8.58 3.37
C GLU A 192 -9.78 -9.17 3.94
N ILE A 193 -9.19 -10.13 3.24
CA ILE A 193 -7.94 -10.77 3.68
C ILE A 193 -6.78 -9.75 3.68
N LEU A 194 -6.74 -8.86 2.69
CA LEU A 194 -5.72 -7.81 2.61
C LEU A 194 -5.88 -6.76 3.72
N GLU A 195 -7.12 -6.39 4.06
CA GLU A 195 -7.40 -5.48 5.18
C GLU A 195 -7.00 -6.14 6.52
N LEU A 196 -7.38 -7.41 6.72
CA LEU A 196 -6.98 -8.19 7.90
C LEU A 196 -5.46 -8.33 8.03
N ALA A 197 -4.73 -8.41 6.92
CA ALA A 197 -3.28 -8.53 6.93
C ALA A 197 -2.56 -7.27 7.41
N GLN A 198 -3.23 -6.11 7.39
CA GLN A 198 -2.56 -4.87 7.79
C GLN A 198 -2.34 -4.85 9.28
N TRP A 199 -1.07 -4.81 9.66
CA TRP A 199 -0.68 -4.44 11.00
C TRP A 199 -0.68 -2.91 11.11
N GLN A 200 -1.33 -2.38 12.15
CA GLN A 200 -1.34 -0.95 12.44
C GLN A 200 -0.27 -0.66 13.49
N PRO A 201 0.92 -0.12 13.14
CA PRO A 201 1.69 0.63 14.12
C PRO A 201 0.82 1.79 14.62
N GLU A 202 1.01 2.22 15.88
CA GLU A 202 0.35 3.44 16.33
C GLU A 202 0.73 4.58 15.37
N PRO A 203 -0.26 5.30 14.81
CA PRO A 203 0.02 6.37 13.87
C PRO A 203 0.92 7.41 14.55
N PRO A 204 1.85 8.05 13.81
CA PRO A 204 2.66 9.12 14.35
C PRO A 204 1.76 10.17 14.99
N THR A 205 1.93 10.43 16.28
CA THR A 205 1.12 11.44 16.99
C THR A 205 1.58 12.86 16.68
N ALA A 206 2.80 13.01 16.17
CA ALA A 206 3.39 14.28 15.82
C ALA A 206 2.73 14.89 14.58
N ARG A 207 2.50 16.20 14.63
CA ARG A 207 2.00 17.03 13.52
C ARG A 207 3.09 18.00 13.09
N PRO A 208 3.07 18.52 11.85
CA PRO A 208 3.93 19.64 11.48
C PRO A 208 3.78 20.78 12.50
N LYS A 209 4.90 21.33 12.98
CA LYS A 209 4.91 22.38 14.02
C LYS A 209 4.23 23.68 13.56
N SER A 210 4.21 23.94 12.25
CA SER A 210 3.52 25.06 11.62
C SER A 210 3.24 24.77 10.14
N MET A 211 2.40 25.59 9.50
CA MET A 211 2.15 25.54 8.05
C MET A 211 3.40 25.81 7.21
N TYR A 212 4.42 26.44 7.79
CA TYR A 212 5.60 26.93 7.06
C TYR A 212 6.91 26.26 7.49
N SER A 213 6.86 25.22 8.32
CA SER A 213 8.05 24.50 8.76
C SER A 213 7.85 23.01 8.59
N PHE A 214 8.59 22.41 7.67
CA PHE A 214 8.61 20.97 7.47
C PHE A 214 9.97 20.41 7.90
N GLU A 215 9.95 19.42 8.79
CA GLU A 215 11.13 18.68 9.20
C GLU A 215 10.82 17.19 9.07
N MET A 216 11.76 16.44 8.50
CA MET A 216 11.63 14.99 8.46
C MET A 216 11.86 14.38 9.85
N GLU A 217 11.00 13.47 10.25
CA GLU A 217 11.16 12.64 11.45
C GLU A 217 12.06 11.43 11.17
N LYS A 218 12.57 10.82 12.23
CA LYS A 218 13.37 9.60 12.12
C LYS A 218 12.51 8.48 11.51
N ASP A 219 13.09 7.76 10.56
CA ASP A 219 12.51 6.65 9.80
C ASP A 219 11.20 7.03 9.06
N GLU A 220 10.97 8.33 8.82
CA GLU A 220 9.75 8.85 8.19
C GLU A 220 9.60 8.35 6.75
N VAL A 221 8.39 7.92 6.41
CA VAL A 221 7.99 7.48 5.08
C VAL A 221 7.02 8.48 4.47
N LEU A 222 7.50 9.23 3.49
CA LEU A 222 6.70 10.20 2.73
C LEU A 222 6.02 9.50 1.54
N ALA A 223 4.70 9.33 1.61
CA ALA A 223 3.90 8.85 0.50
C ALA A 223 3.43 10.00 -0.39
N VAL A 224 3.65 9.91 -1.70
CA VAL A 224 3.30 10.98 -2.66
C VAL A 224 2.04 10.62 -3.43
N LEU A 225 1.00 11.43 -3.28
CA LEU A 225 -0.28 11.33 -3.98
C LEU A 225 -0.39 12.45 -5.02
N GLY A 226 -0.81 12.10 -6.23
CA GLY A 226 -1.07 13.07 -7.29
C GLY A 226 -1.21 12.45 -8.65
N GLY A 227 -1.60 13.30 -9.61
CA GLY A 227 -1.70 12.96 -11.02
C GLY A 227 -0.35 12.97 -11.74
N SER A 228 -0.40 13.28 -13.04
CA SER A 228 0.77 13.32 -13.94
C SER A 228 1.90 14.25 -13.46
N GLU A 229 1.59 15.29 -12.68
CA GLU A 229 2.61 16.17 -12.08
C GLU A 229 3.44 15.47 -11.02
N ALA A 230 2.78 14.76 -10.10
CA ALA A 230 3.48 13.99 -9.06
C ALA A 230 4.32 12.88 -9.68
N VAL A 231 3.80 12.22 -10.72
CA VAL A 231 4.58 11.24 -11.50
C VAL A 231 5.85 11.90 -12.04
N ALA A 232 5.74 13.04 -12.73
CA ALA A 232 6.89 13.73 -13.29
C ALA A 232 7.92 14.14 -12.22
N VAL A 233 7.48 14.64 -11.06
CA VAL A 233 8.37 14.99 -9.94
C VAL A 233 9.10 13.77 -9.38
N MET A 234 8.40 12.65 -9.23
CA MET A 234 8.99 11.42 -8.68
C MET A 234 9.94 10.72 -9.66
N GLU A 235 9.64 10.76 -10.96
CA GLU A 235 10.55 10.27 -12.01
C GLU A 235 11.78 11.16 -12.15
N GLU A 236 11.63 12.48 -12.00
CA GLU A 236 12.73 13.43 -12.02
C GLU A 236 13.66 13.23 -10.83
N GLY A 237 13.12 13.03 -9.62
CA GLY A 237 13.83 12.48 -8.47
C GLY A 237 14.57 13.48 -7.56
N SER A 238 14.71 14.76 -7.95
CA SER A 238 15.49 15.74 -7.19
C SER A 238 14.88 16.07 -5.83
N LEU A 239 13.54 16.10 -5.74
CA LEU A 239 12.83 16.26 -4.47
C LEU A 239 13.33 15.23 -3.45
N GLU A 240 13.33 13.95 -3.83
CA GLU A 240 13.73 12.88 -2.94
C GLU A 240 15.24 12.95 -2.64
N ALA A 241 16.09 13.14 -3.65
CA ALA A 241 17.53 13.21 -3.44
C ALA A 241 17.93 14.32 -2.44
N LEU A 242 17.33 15.50 -2.56
CA LEU A 242 17.59 16.62 -1.65
C LEU A 242 16.99 16.37 -0.25
N LEU A 243 15.81 15.75 -0.13
CA LEU A 243 15.28 15.32 1.16
C LEU A 243 16.23 14.35 1.86
N MET A 244 16.73 13.34 1.13
CA MET A 244 17.68 12.36 1.66
C MET A 244 18.96 13.05 2.15
N ARG A 245 19.50 13.98 1.36
CA ARG A 245 20.71 14.73 1.70
C ARG A 245 20.54 15.60 2.94
N ALA A 246 19.43 16.33 3.02
CA ALA A 246 19.14 17.25 4.12
C ALA A 246 18.85 16.52 5.44
N HIS A 247 18.31 15.31 5.35
CA HIS A 247 17.84 14.52 6.48
C HIS A 247 18.52 13.15 6.56
N ALA A 248 19.80 13.08 6.18
CA ALA A 248 20.53 11.82 6.10
C ALA A 248 20.64 11.08 7.46
N ALA A 249 20.60 11.82 8.57
CA ALA A 249 20.61 11.25 9.92
C ALA A 249 19.27 10.63 10.33
N GLN A 250 18.17 11.04 9.68
CA GLN A 250 16.83 10.55 9.96
C GLN A 250 16.47 9.29 9.16
N LEU A 251 17.26 8.93 8.13
CA LEU A 251 17.01 7.76 7.27
C LEU A 251 15.59 7.76 6.66
N PRO A 252 15.12 8.87 6.06
CA PRO A 252 13.77 8.92 5.49
C PRO A 252 13.63 8.00 4.27
N ARG A 253 12.38 7.70 3.90
CA ARG A 253 11.99 6.93 2.71
C ARG A 253 10.90 7.67 1.96
N VAL A 254 10.89 7.57 0.63
CA VAL A 254 9.80 8.14 -0.20
C VAL A 254 9.13 7.02 -1.00
N ARG A 255 7.79 7.11 -1.11
CA ARG A 255 6.92 6.12 -1.76
C ARG A 255 5.97 6.82 -2.70
N SER A 256 6.19 6.71 -4.01
CA SER A 256 5.26 7.28 -4.98
C SER A 256 4.01 6.42 -5.10
N LEU A 257 2.85 6.99 -4.74
CA LEU A 257 1.54 6.42 -5.01
C LEU A 257 0.86 7.13 -6.19
N ALA A 258 1.60 8.02 -6.87
CA ALA A 258 1.11 8.81 -7.98
C ALA A 258 0.77 7.96 -9.20
N TRP A 259 -0.27 8.37 -9.92
CA TRP A 259 -0.75 7.70 -11.12
C TRP A 259 -1.17 8.76 -12.14
N GLU A 260 -0.83 8.57 -13.40
CA GLU A 260 -1.19 9.52 -14.45
C GLU A 260 -2.71 9.67 -14.54
N ALA A 261 -3.16 10.90 -14.80
CA ALA A 261 -4.57 11.29 -14.84
C ALA A 261 -5.38 11.14 -13.53
N ASP A 262 -4.75 10.81 -12.40
CA ASP A 262 -5.42 10.91 -11.11
C ASP A 262 -5.85 12.36 -10.83
N THR A 263 -7.07 12.50 -10.32
CA THR A 263 -7.61 13.74 -9.75
C THR A 263 -8.16 13.46 -8.36
N VAL A 264 -8.50 14.50 -7.59
CA VAL A 264 -9.19 14.33 -6.29
C VAL A 264 -10.60 13.75 -6.44
N PHE A 265 -11.16 13.75 -7.66
CA PHE A 265 -12.47 13.18 -7.95
C PHE A 265 -12.41 11.71 -8.35
N ARG A 266 -11.30 11.27 -8.97
CA ARG A 266 -11.18 9.95 -9.57
C ARG A 266 -9.73 9.47 -9.50
N GLN A 267 -9.55 8.33 -8.82
CA GLN A 267 -8.28 7.60 -8.70
C GLN A 267 -8.55 6.14 -9.01
N ASP A 268 -8.59 5.82 -10.30
CA ASP A 268 -8.94 4.46 -10.72
C ASP A 268 -7.81 3.51 -10.36
N ARG A 269 -8.17 2.38 -9.74
CA ARG A 269 -7.22 1.34 -9.36
C ARG A 269 -7.69 -0.02 -9.88
N PRO A 270 -6.75 -0.92 -10.23
CA PRO A 270 -7.08 -2.29 -10.59
C PRO A 270 -7.89 -3.02 -9.50
N LEU A 271 -8.56 -4.11 -9.88
CA LEU A 271 -9.31 -4.95 -8.95
C LEU A 271 -8.42 -5.43 -7.77
N ASN A 272 -8.93 -5.36 -6.54
CA ASN A 272 -8.21 -5.75 -5.31
C ASN A 272 -6.95 -4.92 -4.98
N PHE A 273 -6.84 -3.69 -5.51
CA PHE A 273 -5.71 -2.79 -5.16
C PHE A 273 -5.76 -2.27 -3.72
N GLY A 274 -6.97 -2.15 -3.17
CA GLY A 274 -7.23 -1.64 -1.82
C GLY A 274 -7.59 -0.15 -1.78
N SER A 275 -8.17 0.26 -0.66
CA SER A 275 -8.58 1.65 -0.40
C SER A 275 -7.35 2.55 -0.21
N LEU A 276 -7.52 3.87 -0.25
CA LEU A 276 -6.40 4.78 0.00
C LEU A 276 -5.76 4.57 1.39
N PRO A 277 -6.52 4.43 2.51
CA PRO A 277 -5.94 4.10 3.80
C PRO A 277 -5.13 2.79 3.77
N LEU A 278 -5.64 1.77 3.09
CA LEU A 278 -4.96 0.49 2.94
C LEU A 278 -3.67 0.61 2.11
N GLN A 279 -3.68 1.41 1.04
CA GLN A 279 -2.50 1.71 0.24
C GLN A 279 -1.42 2.42 1.08
N LEU A 280 -1.81 3.42 1.89
CA LEU A 280 -0.91 4.14 2.79
C LEU A 280 -0.30 3.24 3.87
N ARG A 281 -1.11 2.36 4.47
CA ARG A 281 -0.61 1.36 5.44
C ARG A 281 0.40 0.41 4.80
N ARG A 282 0.09 -0.11 3.60
CA ARG A 282 0.95 -1.05 2.87
C ARG A 282 2.29 -0.46 2.45
N CYS A 283 2.36 0.85 2.23
CA CYS A 283 3.63 1.52 1.95
C CYS A 283 4.29 2.11 3.22
N GLU A 284 3.76 1.80 4.41
CA GLU A 284 4.27 2.25 5.71
C GLU A 284 4.26 3.79 5.86
N ALA A 285 3.33 4.48 5.20
CA ALA A 285 3.30 5.94 5.17
C ALA A 285 3.13 6.53 6.58
N THR A 286 4.03 7.43 6.94
CA THR A 286 3.95 8.24 8.17
C THR A 286 3.71 9.72 7.86
N CYS A 287 3.89 10.14 6.61
CA CYS A 287 3.51 11.46 6.11
C CYS A 287 3.02 11.34 4.66
N VAL A 288 2.11 12.23 4.26
CA VAL A 288 1.58 12.26 2.89
C VAL A 288 1.85 13.60 2.23
N LEU A 289 2.35 13.58 1.00
CA LEU A 289 2.50 14.72 0.11
C LEU A 289 1.39 14.68 -0.95
N MET A 290 0.56 15.72 -1.04
CA MET A 290 -0.51 15.83 -2.02
C MET A 290 -0.19 16.87 -3.10
N MET A 291 -0.28 16.47 -4.37
CA MET A 291 -0.06 17.30 -5.55
C MET A 291 -1.26 17.17 -6.50
N PHE A 292 -2.21 18.09 -6.39
CA PHE A 292 -3.46 18.14 -7.17
C PHE A 292 -3.83 19.58 -7.53
N GLY A 293 -4.83 19.78 -8.38
CA GLY A 293 -5.45 21.08 -8.65
C GLY A 293 -5.32 21.53 -10.09
N ARG A 294 -4.24 21.16 -10.80
CA ARG A 294 -4.03 21.62 -12.17
C ARG A 294 -4.93 20.92 -13.17
N GLN A 295 -5.02 19.59 -13.08
CA GLN A 295 -5.89 18.80 -13.96
C GLN A 295 -7.36 19.18 -13.71
N GLU A 296 -7.73 19.36 -12.44
CA GLU A 296 -9.08 19.78 -12.04
C GLU A 296 -9.41 21.18 -12.56
N CYS A 297 -8.47 22.14 -12.47
CA CYS A 297 -8.63 23.46 -13.06
C CYS A 297 -8.71 23.42 -14.58
N LEU A 298 -7.93 22.55 -15.24
CA LEU A 298 -7.95 22.39 -16.68
C LEU A 298 -9.34 21.96 -17.17
N GLU A 299 -9.95 20.99 -16.47
CA GLU A 299 -11.25 20.40 -16.79
C GLU A 299 -12.45 21.29 -16.40
N ARG A 300 -12.42 21.90 -15.21
CA ARG A 300 -13.61 22.54 -14.61
C ARG A 300 -13.56 24.06 -14.56
N GLY A 301 -12.39 24.68 -14.76
CA GLY A 301 -12.23 26.13 -14.64
C GLY A 301 -12.61 26.67 -13.26
N ALA A 302 -12.91 27.97 -13.17
CA ALA A 302 -13.16 28.66 -11.90
C ALA A 302 -14.40 28.15 -11.14
N GLU A 303 -15.41 27.65 -11.86
CA GLU A 303 -16.66 27.15 -11.26
C GLU A 303 -16.45 25.86 -10.45
N GLY A 304 -15.38 25.10 -10.75
CA GLY A 304 -15.08 23.83 -10.07
C GLY A 304 -14.39 23.93 -8.71
N VAL A 305 -14.03 25.13 -8.24
CA VAL A 305 -13.20 25.31 -7.03
C VAL A 305 -13.89 24.76 -5.77
N ALA A 306 -15.20 24.98 -5.62
CA ALA A 306 -15.94 24.51 -4.44
C ALA A 306 -16.01 22.96 -4.39
N ASP A 307 -16.29 22.33 -5.53
CA ASP A 307 -16.29 20.87 -5.66
C ASP A 307 -14.91 20.28 -5.40
N PHE A 308 -13.86 20.95 -5.91
CA PHE A 308 -12.47 20.57 -5.70
C PHE A 308 -12.09 20.62 -4.22
N GLU A 309 -12.40 21.72 -3.52
CA GLU A 309 -12.12 21.86 -2.09
C GLU A 309 -12.83 20.76 -1.27
N ALA A 310 -14.09 20.45 -1.60
CA ALA A 310 -14.83 19.36 -0.97
C ALA A 310 -14.22 17.97 -1.27
N ALA A 311 -13.75 17.74 -2.50
CA ALA A 311 -13.10 16.49 -2.89
C ALA A 311 -11.75 16.29 -2.21
N CYS A 312 -10.91 17.32 -2.16
CA CYS A 312 -9.68 17.34 -1.36
C CYS A 312 -9.97 17.00 0.11
N GLY A 313 -11.02 17.58 0.69
CA GLY A 313 -11.43 17.29 2.07
C GLY A 313 -11.71 15.80 2.31
N ARG A 314 -12.32 15.10 1.34
CA ARG A 314 -12.57 13.64 1.43
C ARG A 314 -11.28 12.81 1.30
N VAL A 315 -10.35 13.23 0.44
CA VAL A 315 -9.03 12.58 0.33
C VAL A 315 -8.24 12.76 1.63
N ILE A 316 -8.22 13.99 2.18
CA ILE A 316 -7.54 14.30 3.44
C ILE A 316 -8.16 13.52 4.61
N ALA A 317 -9.49 13.34 4.64
CA ALA A 317 -10.14 12.52 5.66
C ALA A 317 -9.62 11.07 5.66
N GLN A 318 -9.50 10.44 4.48
CA GLN A 318 -8.93 9.11 4.33
C GLN A 318 -7.44 9.07 4.73
N VAL A 319 -6.65 10.08 4.36
CA VAL A 319 -5.24 10.17 4.78
C VAL A 319 -5.12 10.22 6.30
N LYS A 320 -5.99 10.99 6.97
CA LYS A 320 -6.00 11.15 8.44
C LYS A 320 -6.38 9.90 9.22
N GLU A 321 -6.92 8.86 8.57
CA GLU A 321 -7.08 7.53 9.17
C GLU A 321 -5.74 6.83 9.40
N VAL A 322 -4.67 7.25 8.70
CA VAL A 322 -3.34 6.62 8.77
C VAL A 322 -2.31 7.56 9.38
N THR A 323 -2.29 8.83 9.00
CA THR A 323 -1.35 9.79 9.56
C THR A 323 -1.92 11.21 9.60
N PRO A 324 -1.65 11.99 10.67
CA PRO A 324 -2.00 13.40 10.71
C PRO A 324 -0.99 14.30 9.97
N ARG A 325 0.18 13.78 9.55
CA ARG A 325 1.23 14.56 8.87
C ARG A 325 0.94 14.66 7.38
N LEU A 326 0.70 15.89 6.93
CA LEU A 326 0.28 16.21 5.58
C LEU A 326 1.08 17.38 5.03
N VAL A 327 1.47 17.26 3.76
CA VAL A 327 2.04 18.33 2.94
C VAL A 327 1.14 18.53 1.73
N ILE A 328 0.81 19.78 1.43
CA ILE A 328 0.01 20.17 0.26
C ILE A 328 0.87 21.10 -0.60
N VAL A 329 1.02 20.76 -1.89
CA VAL A 329 1.80 21.55 -2.86
C VAL A 329 0.86 22.31 -3.78
N ASP A 330 1.18 23.56 -4.07
CA ASP A 330 0.46 24.33 -5.08
C ASP A 330 0.84 23.91 -6.52
N ALA A 331 -0.08 24.06 -7.45
CA ALA A 331 0.11 23.64 -8.83
C ALA A 331 1.05 24.57 -9.62
N ALA A 332 1.73 24.03 -10.64
CA ALA A 332 2.51 24.82 -11.60
C ALA A 332 1.60 25.65 -12.52
N PRO A 333 2.02 26.84 -13.01
CA PRO A 333 1.20 27.60 -13.96
C PRO A 333 1.05 26.89 -15.31
N PHE A 334 -0.03 27.20 -16.02
CA PHE A 334 -0.18 26.89 -17.44
C PHE A 334 0.67 27.84 -18.29
N GLU A 335 1.26 27.33 -19.37
CA GLU A 335 2.11 28.11 -20.25
C GLU A 335 1.56 28.19 -21.69
N LYS A 336 1.95 29.26 -22.38
CA LYS A 336 1.79 29.36 -23.82
C LYS A 336 2.90 28.58 -24.51
N LYS A 337 2.55 27.85 -25.57
CA LYS A 337 3.52 27.17 -26.45
C LYS A 337 3.39 27.64 -27.88
N ALA A 338 4.38 27.28 -28.68
CA ALA A 338 4.34 27.52 -30.11
C ALA A 338 3.13 26.80 -30.74
N PRO A 339 2.50 27.39 -31.78
CA PRO A 339 1.46 26.73 -32.56
C PRO A 339 1.94 25.35 -33.07
N PRO A 340 1.05 24.34 -33.19
CA PRO A 340 -0.41 24.42 -33.16
C PRO A 340 -1.06 24.26 -31.77
N LEU A 341 -0.29 24.29 -30.68
CA LEU A 341 -0.83 24.14 -29.34
C LEU A 341 -1.62 25.38 -28.90
N PRO A 342 -2.75 25.22 -28.18
CA PRO A 342 -3.54 26.36 -27.69
C PRO A 342 -2.80 27.12 -26.59
N ASP A 343 -3.08 28.42 -26.46
CA ASP A 343 -2.58 29.23 -25.35
C ASP A 343 -3.42 28.92 -24.09
N LEU A 344 -2.79 28.28 -23.11
CA LEU A 344 -3.45 27.89 -21.86
C LEU A 344 -3.28 28.93 -20.74
N THR A 345 -2.52 30.00 -20.96
CA THR A 345 -2.30 31.04 -19.94
C THR A 345 -3.58 31.70 -19.41
N PRO A 346 -4.70 31.83 -20.18
CA PRO A 346 -5.95 32.36 -19.63
C PRO A 346 -6.53 31.54 -18.46
N LYS A 347 -6.14 30.26 -18.32
CA LYS A 347 -6.58 29.41 -17.20
C LYS A 347 -5.88 29.74 -15.87
N ASN A 348 -4.78 30.50 -15.88
CA ASN A 348 -4.02 30.81 -14.67
C ASN A 348 -4.81 31.64 -13.64
N ALA A 349 -5.76 32.47 -14.10
CA ALA A 349 -6.66 33.20 -13.19
C ALA A 349 -7.55 32.24 -12.37
N ALA A 350 -8.06 31.18 -13.00
CA ALA A 350 -8.79 30.13 -12.30
C ALA A 350 -7.84 29.31 -11.41
N LEU A 351 -6.65 28.94 -11.90
CA LEU A 351 -5.67 28.15 -11.15
C LEU A 351 -5.28 28.82 -9.82
N ALA A 352 -5.18 30.15 -9.79
CA ALA A 352 -4.93 30.89 -8.55
C ALA A 352 -5.99 30.61 -7.47
N LEU A 353 -7.26 30.44 -7.86
CA LEU A 353 -8.35 30.10 -6.94
C LEU A 353 -8.21 28.67 -6.38
N TYR A 354 -7.73 27.72 -7.19
CA TYR A 354 -7.44 26.35 -6.73
C TYR A 354 -6.26 26.33 -5.74
N ASN A 355 -5.17 27.03 -6.05
CA ASN A 355 -4.01 27.13 -5.16
C ASN A 355 -4.39 27.81 -3.83
N GLU A 356 -5.26 28.81 -3.87
CA GLU A 356 -5.79 29.46 -2.67
C GLU A 356 -6.72 28.53 -1.86
N ALA A 357 -7.50 27.67 -2.52
CA ALA A 357 -8.27 26.61 -1.84
C ALA A 357 -7.36 25.57 -1.17
N LEU A 358 -6.27 25.15 -1.82
CA LEU A 358 -5.26 24.27 -1.23
C LEU A 358 -4.60 24.90 0.00
N ARG A 359 -4.29 26.21 -0.05
CA ARG A 359 -3.74 26.95 1.09
C ARG A 359 -4.70 26.96 2.28
N ARG A 360 -5.99 27.25 2.05
CA ARG A 360 -7.03 27.20 3.11
C ARG A 360 -7.19 25.80 3.70
N LEU A 361 -7.13 24.76 2.88
CA LEU A 361 -7.18 23.37 3.35
C LEU A 361 -5.96 23.03 4.20
N ALA A 362 -4.78 23.48 3.81
CA ALA A 362 -3.57 23.29 4.62
C ALA A 362 -3.73 23.95 6.00
N GLU A 363 -4.26 25.18 6.04
CA GLU A 363 -4.54 25.90 7.30
C GLU A 363 -5.52 25.15 8.19
N LYS A 364 -6.69 24.80 7.63
CA LYS A 364 -7.76 24.10 8.33
C LYS A 364 -7.32 22.76 8.89
N HIS A 365 -6.44 22.04 8.18
CA HIS A 365 -6.03 20.69 8.55
C HIS A 365 -4.68 20.63 9.28
N GLY A 366 -3.99 21.75 9.47
CA GLY A 366 -2.66 21.83 10.10
C GLY A 366 -1.57 21.19 9.24
N ALA A 367 -1.70 21.25 7.92
CA ALA A 367 -0.73 20.72 6.97
C ALA A 367 0.37 21.74 6.64
N PHE A 368 1.53 21.25 6.24
CA PHE A 368 2.56 22.10 5.63
C PHE A 368 2.11 22.50 4.22
N PHE A 369 2.17 23.79 3.89
CA PHE A 369 1.83 24.29 2.56
C PHE A 369 3.10 24.65 1.78
N ALA A 370 3.44 23.83 0.79
CA ALA A 370 4.54 24.02 -0.14
C ALA A 370 4.08 24.90 -1.30
N GLY A 371 4.03 26.20 -1.08
CA GLY A 371 3.56 27.19 -2.05
C GLY A 371 4.70 27.94 -2.77
N SER A 372 4.37 28.53 -3.90
CA SER A 372 5.23 29.43 -4.68
C SER A 372 5.35 30.87 -4.13
N GLY A 373 4.97 31.08 -2.85
CA GLY A 373 4.92 32.38 -2.17
C GLY A 373 6.28 33.05 -1.93
N GLU A 374 6.21 34.32 -1.52
CA GLU A 374 7.26 35.37 -1.52
C GLU A 374 8.61 35.03 -0.89
N SER A 375 8.79 33.91 -0.19
CA SER A 375 10.08 33.52 0.40
C SER A 375 11.01 32.74 -0.56
N TRP A 376 10.53 32.34 -1.74
CA TRP A 376 11.30 31.56 -2.72
C TRP A 376 11.65 32.40 -3.95
N HIS A 377 12.75 33.16 -3.84
CA HIS A 377 13.29 34.03 -4.90
C HIS A 377 14.48 33.37 -5.61
N HIS A 378 14.23 32.44 -6.52
CA HIS A 378 15.25 31.93 -7.45
C HIS A 378 14.75 32.02 -8.89
N THR A 379 15.69 31.95 -9.83
CA THR A 379 15.37 31.98 -11.26
C THR A 379 14.65 30.70 -11.64
N ARG A 380 13.37 30.82 -11.99
CA ARG A 380 12.56 29.69 -12.47
C ARG A 380 13.03 29.30 -13.87
N PRO A 381 13.11 27.99 -14.18
CA PRO A 381 13.40 27.56 -15.53
C PRO A 381 12.21 27.90 -16.44
N GLU A 382 12.50 28.49 -17.59
CA GLU A 382 11.52 28.69 -18.65
C GLU A 382 11.98 27.90 -19.89
N PRO A 383 11.17 26.96 -20.41
CA PRO A 383 9.80 26.62 -20.00
C PRO A 383 9.69 25.57 -18.87
N LEU A 384 8.63 25.70 -18.04
CA LEU A 384 8.23 24.68 -17.05
C LEU A 384 7.50 23.48 -17.66
N THR A 385 6.82 23.67 -18.78
CA THR A 385 6.01 22.65 -19.43
C THR A 385 6.45 22.40 -20.87
N ARG A 386 6.21 21.20 -21.39
CA ARG A 386 6.47 20.88 -22.80
C ARG A 386 5.36 21.35 -23.73
N ASP A 387 4.11 21.26 -23.27
CA ASP A 387 2.90 21.45 -24.09
C ASP A 387 1.89 22.43 -23.49
N GLY A 388 2.30 23.19 -22.48
CA GLY A 388 1.43 24.10 -21.72
C GLY A 388 0.83 23.47 -20.48
N VAL A 389 0.91 22.13 -20.33
CA VAL A 389 0.43 21.37 -19.17
C VAL A 389 1.51 20.43 -18.63
N ASN A 390 1.98 19.45 -19.40
CA ASN A 390 2.90 18.45 -18.88
C ASN A 390 4.28 19.06 -18.58
N LEU A 391 4.82 18.78 -17.38
CA LEU A 391 6.09 19.34 -16.93
C LEU A 391 7.26 18.86 -17.80
N THR A 392 8.26 19.73 -17.99
CA THR A 392 9.60 19.33 -18.43
C THR A 392 10.37 18.75 -17.22
N GLU A 393 11.54 18.15 -17.44
CA GLU A 393 12.42 17.73 -16.32
C GLU A 393 12.76 18.93 -15.41
N ALA A 394 13.09 20.08 -16.00
CA ALA A 394 13.36 21.30 -15.25
C ALA A 394 12.12 21.82 -14.49
N GLY A 395 10.93 21.73 -15.08
CA GLY A 395 9.68 22.11 -14.41
C GLY A 395 9.27 21.15 -13.29
N ALA A 396 9.50 19.85 -13.47
CA ALA A 396 9.28 18.85 -12.42
C ALA A 396 10.22 19.09 -11.24
N ARG A 397 11.52 19.32 -11.51
CA ARG A 397 12.48 19.74 -10.48
C ARG A 397 11.97 20.98 -9.74
N GLU A 398 11.58 22.02 -10.47
CA GLU A 398 11.09 23.28 -9.90
C GLU A 398 9.90 23.08 -8.94
N VAL A 399 8.90 22.28 -9.34
CA VAL A 399 7.75 21.97 -8.48
C VAL A 399 8.18 21.18 -7.25
N GLY A 400 9.07 20.19 -7.42
CA GLY A 400 9.63 19.42 -6.30
C GLY A 400 10.35 20.31 -5.28
N LEU A 401 11.13 21.29 -5.73
CA LEU A 401 11.85 22.21 -4.84
C LEU A 401 10.92 23.06 -3.96
N ARG A 402 9.63 23.25 -4.32
CA ARG A 402 8.66 23.97 -3.46
C ARG A 402 8.45 23.31 -2.11
N VAL A 403 8.53 21.97 -2.07
CA VAL A 403 8.43 21.20 -0.81
C VAL A 403 9.62 21.51 0.10
N LEU A 404 10.75 21.88 -0.49
CA LEU A 404 11.99 22.15 0.22
C LEU A 404 12.12 23.62 0.66
N ALA A 405 11.24 24.52 0.21
CA ALA A 405 11.33 25.97 0.41
C ALA A 405 11.46 26.41 1.88
N SER A 406 10.96 25.61 2.83
CA SER A 406 11.07 25.86 4.27
C SER A 406 12.10 24.98 4.99
N THR A 407 12.82 24.15 4.24
CA THR A 407 13.74 23.13 4.76
C THR A 407 15.19 23.57 4.53
N ARG A 408 16.12 23.07 5.34
CA ARG A 408 17.57 23.25 5.10
C ARG A 408 18.07 22.48 3.86
N ALA A 409 17.20 21.79 3.14
CA ALA A 409 17.57 20.95 2.01
C ALA A 409 18.04 21.73 0.78
N LEU A 410 17.57 22.96 0.61
CA LEU A 410 17.89 23.78 -0.55
C LEU A 410 19.35 24.26 -0.59
N GLU A 411 20.03 24.26 0.56
CA GLU A 411 21.46 24.62 0.65
C GLU A 411 22.38 23.48 0.23
N GLN A 412 21.81 22.29 -0.04
CA GLN A 412 22.58 21.10 -0.33
C GLN A 412 22.82 20.94 -1.84
N SER A 413 24.06 20.56 -2.18
CA SER A 413 24.34 20.01 -3.51
C SER A 413 23.66 18.66 -3.65
N GLU A 414 23.18 18.36 -4.85
CA GLU A 414 22.69 17.04 -5.23
C GLU A 414 23.74 16.33 -6.09
N PRO A 415 24.53 15.39 -5.54
CA PRO A 415 25.51 14.65 -6.33
C PRO A 415 24.80 13.80 -7.38
N ALA A 416 25.33 13.77 -8.61
CA ALA A 416 24.74 12.99 -9.71
C ALA A 416 24.55 11.50 -9.37
N ALA A 417 25.44 10.93 -8.56
CA ALA A 417 25.32 9.55 -8.08
C ALA A 417 24.11 9.33 -7.16
N LEU A 418 23.79 10.32 -6.30
CA LEU A 418 22.63 10.25 -5.40
C LEU A 418 21.33 10.29 -6.22
N LEU A 419 21.23 11.23 -7.17
CA LEU A 419 20.08 11.34 -8.07
C LEU A 419 19.87 10.05 -8.89
N ALA A 420 20.94 9.47 -9.43
CA ALA A 420 20.87 8.21 -10.17
C ALA A 420 20.36 7.05 -9.30
N ALA A 421 20.85 6.93 -8.06
CA ALA A 421 20.39 5.91 -7.11
C ALA A 421 18.90 6.10 -6.75
N VAL A 422 18.47 7.35 -6.53
CA VAL A 422 17.07 7.71 -6.27
C VAL A 422 16.16 7.33 -7.44
N ARG A 423 16.54 7.69 -8.67
CA ARG A 423 15.78 7.35 -9.89
C ARG A 423 15.65 5.85 -10.07
N GLU A 424 16.73 5.09 -9.88
CA GLU A 424 16.68 3.63 -9.97
C GLU A 424 15.78 3.02 -8.88
N LYS A 425 15.84 3.55 -7.65
CA LYS A 425 14.92 3.14 -6.58
C LYS A 425 13.46 3.45 -6.93
N ASN A 426 13.18 4.62 -7.50
CA ASN A 426 11.82 4.99 -7.94
C ASN A 426 11.32 4.10 -9.07
N ARG A 427 12.19 3.71 -10.00
CA ARG A 427 11.88 2.72 -11.05
C ARG A 427 11.52 1.36 -10.44
N LEU A 428 12.31 0.85 -9.49
CA LEU A 428 12.01 -0.40 -8.79
C LEU A 428 10.70 -0.32 -8.00
N TRP A 429 10.46 0.80 -7.29
CA TRP A 429 9.21 1.04 -6.59
C TRP A 429 8.01 1.08 -7.55
N HIS A 430 8.13 1.72 -8.71
CA HIS A 430 7.09 1.74 -9.73
C HIS A 430 6.72 0.33 -10.18
N HIS A 431 7.71 -0.52 -10.53
CA HIS A 431 7.44 -1.90 -10.94
C HIS A 431 6.85 -2.76 -9.82
N TYR A 432 7.23 -2.49 -8.57
CA TYR A 432 6.65 -3.17 -7.41
C TYR A 432 5.20 -2.74 -7.14
N TRP A 433 4.93 -1.44 -7.19
CA TRP A 433 3.63 -0.86 -6.82
C TRP A 433 2.58 -0.96 -7.94
N ARG A 434 3.03 -0.85 -9.19
CA ARG A 434 2.21 -0.85 -10.42
C ARG A 434 2.71 -1.89 -11.44
N PRO A 435 2.72 -3.19 -11.11
CA PRO A 435 3.17 -4.22 -12.06
C PRO A 435 2.21 -4.35 -13.25
N ASP A 436 2.75 -4.50 -14.47
CA ASP A 436 2.00 -4.46 -15.73
C ASP A 436 0.86 -5.50 -15.83
N ASN A 437 1.03 -6.68 -15.22
CA ASN A 437 0.08 -7.79 -15.31
C ASN A 437 -0.77 -7.99 -14.04
N TRP A 438 -1.32 -6.91 -13.48
CA TRP A 438 -2.09 -6.93 -12.23
C TRP A 438 -3.20 -8.00 -12.18
N ALA A 439 -3.89 -8.26 -13.30
CA ALA A 439 -4.95 -9.27 -13.36
C ALA A 439 -4.48 -10.67 -12.95
N PHE A 440 -3.24 -11.04 -13.30
CA PHE A 440 -2.63 -12.31 -12.93
C PHE A 440 -2.04 -12.29 -11.52
N LEU A 441 -1.73 -11.11 -10.98
CA LEU A 441 -1.14 -10.95 -9.66
C LEU A 441 -2.22 -10.93 -8.56
N HIS A 442 -3.14 -9.97 -8.60
CA HIS A 442 -4.18 -9.79 -7.58
C HIS A 442 -5.59 -9.67 -8.15
N GLY A 443 -5.75 -9.51 -9.47
CA GLY A 443 -7.06 -9.43 -10.13
C GLY A 443 -7.73 -10.79 -10.36
N ASP A 444 -8.59 -10.89 -11.35
CA ASP A 444 -9.48 -12.03 -11.60
C ASP A 444 -8.82 -13.23 -12.31
N ARG A 445 -7.56 -13.13 -12.73
CA ARG A 445 -6.85 -14.15 -13.53
C ARG A 445 -5.76 -14.92 -12.78
N THR A 446 -5.79 -14.95 -11.47
CA THR A 446 -4.75 -15.66 -10.68
C THR A 446 -4.76 -17.19 -10.86
N ALA A 447 -5.86 -17.76 -11.35
CA ALA A 447 -5.97 -19.19 -11.66
C ALA A 447 -5.37 -19.58 -13.02
N GLN A 448 -5.03 -18.62 -13.87
CA GLN A 448 -4.43 -18.90 -15.18
C GLN A 448 -3.01 -19.45 -15.04
N PRO A 449 -2.56 -20.32 -15.97
CA PRO A 449 -1.21 -20.90 -15.93
C PRO A 449 -0.09 -19.86 -15.78
N SER A 450 -0.22 -18.68 -16.38
CA SER A 450 0.76 -17.59 -16.26
C SER A 450 0.91 -17.02 -14.85
N SER A 451 0.03 -17.37 -13.89
CA SER A 451 0.13 -17.02 -12.46
C SER A 451 0.55 -18.23 -11.61
N ARG A 452 0.68 -19.42 -12.19
CA ARG A 452 0.94 -20.69 -11.49
C ARG A 452 2.33 -21.24 -11.76
N ASP A 453 2.91 -21.85 -10.73
CA ASP A 453 4.20 -22.52 -10.90
C ASP A 453 4.07 -23.72 -11.86
N HIS A 454 5.07 -23.88 -12.72
CA HIS A 454 5.08 -24.88 -13.78
C HIS A 454 5.28 -26.32 -13.26
N LEU A 455 5.90 -26.51 -12.09
CA LEU A 455 6.09 -27.80 -11.44
C LEU A 455 4.92 -28.12 -10.51
N ASN A 456 4.42 -27.10 -9.79
CA ASN A 456 3.29 -27.24 -8.90
C ASN A 456 2.22 -26.16 -9.16
N PRO A 457 1.21 -26.44 -10.01
CA PRO A 457 0.18 -25.46 -10.37
C PRO A 457 -0.68 -24.92 -9.22
N ARG A 458 -0.58 -25.51 -8.01
CA ARG A 458 -1.24 -24.97 -6.81
C ARG A 458 -0.54 -23.72 -6.29
N LEU A 459 0.77 -23.60 -6.52
CA LEU A 459 1.58 -22.47 -6.06
C LEU A 459 1.51 -21.31 -7.04
N ARG A 460 1.70 -20.10 -6.52
CA ARG A 460 1.73 -18.87 -7.29
C ARG A 460 3.16 -18.32 -7.38
N TRP A 461 3.75 -18.37 -8.57
CA TRP A 461 5.11 -17.88 -8.80
C TRP A 461 5.18 -16.35 -8.89
N PHE A 462 4.18 -15.71 -9.52
CA PHE A 462 4.23 -14.28 -9.83
C PHE A 462 4.27 -13.38 -8.57
N PRO A 463 3.47 -13.64 -7.51
CA PRO A 463 3.63 -12.90 -6.26
C PRO A 463 5.01 -13.10 -5.61
N ALA A 464 5.59 -14.30 -5.69
CA ALA A 464 6.91 -14.57 -5.12
C ALA A 464 8.02 -13.82 -5.88
N GLU A 465 7.88 -13.66 -7.20
CA GLU A 465 8.80 -12.81 -7.98
C GLU A 465 8.69 -11.34 -7.56
N LEU A 466 7.47 -10.83 -7.35
CA LEU A 466 7.26 -9.44 -6.95
C LEU A 466 7.92 -9.12 -5.60
N GLU A 467 7.92 -10.07 -4.64
CA GLU A 467 8.59 -9.87 -3.35
C GLU A 467 10.10 -9.60 -3.47
N ARG A 468 10.74 -10.05 -4.56
CA ARG A 468 12.16 -9.78 -4.80
C ARG A 468 12.44 -8.28 -4.95
N TYR A 469 11.47 -7.51 -5.43
CA TYR A 469 11.62 -6.05 -5.54
C TYR A 469 11.78 -5.40 -4.17
N ARG A 470 11.16 -5.92 -3.10
CA ARG A 470 11.31 -5.35 -1.75
C ARG A 470 12.78 -5.33 -1.31
N ALA A 471 13.50 -6.43 -1.55
CA ALA A 471 14.92 -6.52 -1.23
C ALA A 471 15.77 -5.55 -2.07
N LEU A 472 15.49 -5.43 -3.37
CA LEU A 472 16.19 -4.50 -4.27
C LEU A 472 15.94 -3.03 -3.88
N ILE A 473 14.70 -2.70 -3.49
CA ILE A 473 14.33 -1.37 -3.00
C ILE A 473 15.10 -1.09 -1.70
N ALA A 474 15.07 -2.01 -0.73
CA ALA A 474 15.77 -1.83 0.54
C ALA A 474 17.30 -1.67 0.36
N GLU A 475 17.91 -2.42 -0.56
CA GLU A 475 19.32 -2.26 -0.90
C GLU A 475 19.61 -0.86 -1.47
N LYS A 476 18.75 -0.39 -2.38
CA LYS A 476 18.88 0.96 -2.94
C LYS A 476 18.66 2.06 -1.90
N GLU A 477 17.76 1.86 -0.95
CA GLU A 477 17.59 2.80 0.17
C GLU A 477 18.84 2.88 1.03
N GLN A 478 19.48 1.76 1.34
CA GLN A 478 20.76 1.75 2.05
C GLN A 478 21.88 2.45 1.27
N GLU A 479 21.92 2.27 -0.05
CA GLU A 479 22.85 2.98 -0.93
C GLU A 479 22.59 4.50 -0.90
N ILE A 480 21.33 4.92 -1.06
CA ILE A 480 20.90 6.32 -1.00
C ILE A 480 21.28 6.95 0.33
N TRP A 481 21.02 6.29 1.46
CA TRP A 481 21.38 6.81 2.78
C TRP A 481 22.89 6.99 2.96
N LYS A 482 23.71 6.09 2.39
CA LYS A 482 25.19 6.23 2.41
C LYS A 482 25.64 7.41 1.55
N LEU A 483 25.09 7.55 0.34
CA LEU A 483 25.40 8.66 -0.58
C LEU A 483 24.92 10.01 -0.06
N ALA A 484 23.82 10.01 0.70
CA ALA A 484 23.25 11.21 1.31
C ALA A 484 24.11 11.78 2.43
N GLN A 485 24.91 10.96 3.13
CA GLN A 485 25.78 11.46 4.20
C GLN A 485 26.71 12.57 3.69
N PRO A 486 26.90 13.67 4.45
CA PRO A 486 27.87 14.69 4.08
C PRO A 486 29.27 14.07 3.99
N PRO A 487 30.14 14.57 3.09
CA PRO A 487 31.52 14.11 3.03
C PRO A 487 32.15 14.26 4.41
N LYS A 488 32.87 13.22 4.86
CA LYS A 488 33.65 13.31 6.11
C LYS A 488 34.66 14.45 5.94
N VAL A 489 34.56 15.48 6.78
CA VAL A 489 35.59 16.50 6.88
C VAL A 489 36.82 15.79 7.48
N PRO A 490 37.98 15.82 6.80
CA PRO A 490 39.19 15.11 7.25
C PRO A 490 39.74 15.62 8.59
#